data_AF-A0A3D3M8I2-F1
#
_entry.id   AF-A0A3D3M8I2-F1
#
_cell.length_a   1.000
_cell.length_b   1.000
_cell.length_c   1.000
_cell.angle_alpha   90.00
_cell.angle_beta   90.00
_cell.angle_gamma   90.00
#
_symmetry.space_group_name_H-M   'P 1'
#
loop_
_entity.id
_entity.type
_entity.pdbx_description
1 polymer ?
#
loop_
_entity_poly.entity_id
_entity_poly.type
_entity_poly.pdbx_seq_one_letter_code
_entity_poly.pdbx_strand_id
1 'polypeptide(L)'
;MADLPILTWAINLLLIQGFLGALDTLYHHELTVGLPQRHSARLELAIHAVRSCCYGILFLAIAHVAFQGVWAIIVAAVFTLEIGLTLWDFVVEDRSRKLPAIERIMHTVLAINAGAFFALYGLQLLQWSELPTGLVAIDLGWRGWLLTLFAVGVTASGIRDALATLRMQRQGLPANPFAGGAYKQVLVTGGTGFIGETLVNQLLDAGHTVSVLARDPLRAAYLFDGRARCVRSLDKLGHDERFDVIINLAGAPVAGPRWSARRQAQLLAS
;
A
#
# COMPACT_ATOMS: atom_id res chain seq x y z
N MET A 1 -38.71 -1.67 24.82
CA MET A 1 -38.01 -1.74 23.53
C MET A 1 -36.53 -1.62 23.85
N ALA A 2 -35.70 -2.56 23.39
CA ALA A 2 -34.30 -2.62 23.77
C ALA A 2 -33.55 -1.38 23.26
N ASP A 3 -33.15 -0.48 24.16
CA ASP A 3 -32.22 0.61 23.86
C ASP A 3 -30.87 -0.03 23.51
N LEU A 4 -30.64 -0.25 22.22
CA LEU A 4 -29.30 -0.55 21.71
C LEU A 4 -28.51 0.76 21.86
N PRO A 5 -27.54 0.87 22.78
CA PRO A 5 -26.75 2.10 22.87
C PRO A 5 -25.91 2.15 21.59
N ILE A 6 -26.25 3.05 20.66
CA ILE A 6 -25.62 3.18 19.33
C ILE A 6 -24.10 3.23 19.47
N LEU A 7 -23.61 3.98 20.48
CA LEU A 7 -22.21 4.04 20.85
C LEU A 7 -21.60 2.66 21.14
N THR A 8 -22.26 1.78 21.89
CA THR A 8 -21.71 0.44 22.19
C THR A 8 -21.47 -0.38 20.93
N TRP A 9 -22.39 -0.34 19.97
CA TRP A 9 -22.22 -1.02 18.70
C TRP A 9 -21.11 -0.40 17.85
N ALA A 10 -21.05 0.94 17.78
CA ALA A 10 -19.96 1.64 17.11
C ALA A 10 -18.60 1.25 17.72
N ILE A 11 -18.46 1.25 19.04
CA ILE A 11 -17.21 0.86 19.72
C ILE A 11 -16.85 -0.61 19.43
N ASN A 12 -17.82 -1.53 19.40
CA ASN A 12 -17.53 -2.92 19.04
C ASN A 12 -16.98 -3.04 17.60
N LEU A 13 -17.56 -2.30 16.64
CA LEU A 13 -17.04 -2.25 15.26
C LEU A 13 -15.65 -1.63 15.20
N LEU A 14 -15.38 -0.59 15.99
CA LEU A 14 -14.04 0.02 16.09
C LEU A 14 -13.01 -0.95 16.68
N LEU A 15 -13.40 -1.77 17.65
CA LEU A 15 -12.52 -2.81 18.19
C LEU A 15 -12.18 -3.88 17.14
N ILE A 16 -13.18 -4.33 16.37
CA ILE A 16 -12.98 -5.23 15.24
C ILE A 16 -12.06 -4.57 14.21
N GLN A 17 -12.28 -3.29 13.90
CA GLN A 17 -11.44 -2.52 12.98
C GLN A 17 -9.99 -2.47 13.44
N GLY A 18 -9.75 -2.20 14.74
CA GLY A 18 -8.41 -2.17 15.32
C GLY A 18 -7.70 -3.52 15.19
N PHE A 19 -8.41 -4.62 15.42
CA PHE A 19 -7.86 -5.96 15.25
C PHE A 19 -7.54 -6.30 13.78
N LEU A 20 -8.47 -6.01 12.86
CA LEU A 20 -8.26 -6.23 11.43
C LEU A 20 -7.12 -5.38 10.88
N GLY A 21 -7.02 -4.11 11.29
CA GLY A 21 -5.93 -3.21 10.90
C GLY A 21 -4.57 -3.65 11.44
N ALA A 22 -4.53 -4.18 12.67
CA ALA A 22 -3.31 -4.77 13.24
C ALA A 22 -2.88 -6.03 12.47
N LEU A 23 -3.82 -6.91 12.12
CA LEU A 23 -3.53 -8.09 11.30
C LEU A 23 -3.00 -7.68 9.92
N ASP A 24 -3.61 -6.69 9.28
CA ASP A 24 -3.18 -6.23 7.97
C ASP A 24 -1.75 -5.65 8.00
N THR A 25 -1.46 -4.84 9.02
CA THR A 25 -0.13 -4.27 9.25
C THR A 25 0.92 -5.37 9.50
N LEU A 26 0.63 -6.34 10.38
CA LEU A 26 1.60 -7.39 10.72
C LEU A 26 1.78 -8.41 9.59
N TYR A 27 0.68 -8.82 8.95
CA TYR A 27 0.70 -9.92 7.98
C TYR A 27 1.12 -9.45 6.58
N HIS A 28 0.51 -8.40 6.05
CA HIS A 28 0.80 -7.95 4.69
C HIS A 28 1.99 -6.99 4.67
N HIS A 29 1.96 -5.91 5.47
CA HIS A 29 3.04 -4.90 5.42
C HIS A 29 4.39 -5.43 5.90
N GLU A 30 4.41 -6.21 6.98
CA GLU A 30 5.67 -6.67 7.58
C GLU A 30 6.12 -8.04 7.06
N LEU A 31 5.30 -9.08 7.20
CA LEU A 31 5.71 -10.45 6.90
C LEU A 31 5.75 -10.76 5.40
N THR A 32 4.76 -10.28 4.65
CA THR A 32 4.62 -10.65 3.23
C THR A 32 5.37 -9.71 2.31
N VAL A 33 5.25 -8.39 2.51
CA VAL A 33 5.83 -7.38 1.61
C VAL A 33 7.17 -6.87 2.10
N GLY A 34 7.36 -6.74 3.43
CA GLY A 34 8.58 -6.21 4.02
C GLY A 34 8.83 -4.76 3.60
N LEU A 35 7.78 -3.94 3.55
CA LEU A 35 7.84 -2.55 3.07
C LEU A 35 8.97 -1.71 3.71
N PRO A 36 9.27 -1.83 5.03
CA PRO A 36 10.36 -1.07 5.65
C PRO A 36 11.76 -1.35 5.09
N GLN A 37 11.91 -2.36 4.23
CA GLN A 37 13.18 -2.73 3.59
C GLN A 37 13.23 -2.33 2.11
N ARG A 38 12.13 -1.78 1.54
CA ARG A 38 12.05 -1.37 0.14
C ARG A 38 12.18 0.15 0.01
N HIS A 39 13.29 0.63 -0.55
CA HIS A 39 13.51 2.07 -0.76
C HIS A 39 12.43 2.75 -1.62
N SER A 40 11.84 2.03 -2.57
CA SER A 40 10.74 2.52 -3.41
C SER A 40 9.45 2.79 -2.63
N ALA A 41 9.26 2.17 -1.46
CA ALA A 41 8.07 2.31 -0.62
C ALA A 41 8.14 3.52 0.34
N ARG A 42 9.15 4.40 0.23
CA ARG A 42 9.34 5.51 1.17
C ARG A 42 8.12 6.43 1.30
N LEU A 43 7.48 6.78 0.17
CA LEU A 43 6.30 7.66 0.19
C LEU A 43 5.12 6.97 0.89
N GLU A 44 4.93 5.68 0.59
CA GLU A 44 3.91 4.82 1.20
C GLU A 44 4.12 4.72 2.72
N LEU A 45 5.35 4.45 3.18
CA LEU A 45 5.69 4.44 4.61
C LEU A 45 5.44 5.79 5.29
N ALA A 46 5.76 6.91 4.64
CA ALA A 46 5.53 8.24 5.21
C ALA A 46 4.02 8.51 5.40
N ILE A 47 3.21 8.12 4.41
CA ILE A 47 1.74 8.24 4.47
C ILE A 47 1.20 7.35 5.59
N HIS A 48 1.65 6.09 5.67
CA HIS A 48 1.24 5.15 6.71
C HIS A 48 1.64 5.63 8.10
N ALA A 49 2.83 6.19 8.26
CA ALA A 49 3.29 6.76 9.53
C ALA A 49 2.38 7.88 10.03
N VAL A 50 2.05 8.83 9.15
CA VAL A 50 1.15 9.95 9.48
C VAL A 50 -0.25 9.43 9.82
N ARG A 51 -0.82 8.58 8.96
CA ARG A 51 -2.16 8.01 9.14
C ARG A 51 -2.25 7.22 10.45
N SER A 52 -1.25 6.39 10.76
CA SER A 52 -1.19 5.58 11.97
C SER A 52 -1.11 6.42 13.25
N CYS A 53 -0.31 7.49 13.26
CA CYS A 53 -0.26 8.42 14.39
C CYS A 53 -1.59 9.17 14.58
N CYS A 54 -2.23 9.60 13.48
CA CYS A 54 -3.56 10.23 13.54
C CYS A 54 -4.62 9.26 14.10
N TYR A 55 -4.62 8.00 13.65
CA TYR A 55 -5.50 6.98 14.21
C TYR A 55 -5.22 6.74 15.69
N GLY A 56 -3.94 6.73 16.11
CA GLY A 56 -3.59 6.62 17.52
C GLY A 56 -4.25 7.69 18.40
N ILE A 57 -4.23 8.94 17.94
CA ILE A 57 -4.92 10.05 18.62
C ILE A 57 -6.44 9.81 18.64
N LEU A 58 -7.04 9.41 17.51
CA LEU A 58 -8.48 9.15 17.43
C LEU A 58 -8.92 7.99 18.33
N PHE A 59 -8.19 6.86 18.33
CA PHE A 59 -8.47 5.72 19.21
C PHE A 59 -8.43 6.13 20.69
N LEU A 60 -7.41 6.88 21.10
CA LEU A 60 -7.28 7.36 22.48
C LEU A 60 -8.40 8.34 22.85
N ALA A 61 -8.74 9.26 21.94
CA ALA A 61 -9.77 10.26 22.20
C ALA A 61 -11.16 9.62 22.26
N ILE A 62 -11.51 8.74 21.31
CA ILE A 62 -12.78 7.99 21.31
C ILE A 62 -12.90 7.07 22.53
N ALA A 63 -11.78 6.56 23.05
CA ALA A 63 -11.78 5.68 24.22
C ALA A 63 -12.26 6.37 25.50
N HIS A 64 -12.01 7.68 25.64
CA HIS A 64 -12.14 8.39 26.92
C HIS A 64 -12.95 9.69 26.84
N VAL A 65 -13.35 10.14 25.65
CA VAL A 65 -13.99 11.45 25.46
C VAL A 65 -15.25 11.36 24.61
N ALA A 66 -16.33 11.99 25.08
CA ALA A 66 -17.48 12.37 24.29
C ALA A 66 -17.28 13.77 23.71
N PHE A 67 -17.38 13.87 22.39
CA PHE A 67 -17.20 15.11 21.63
C PHE A 67 -18.54 15.84 21.51
N GLN A 68 -18.83 16.77 22.41
CA GLN A 68 -20.11 17.48 22.44
C GLN A 68 -20.03 18.84 21.71
N GLY A 69 -21.17 19.26 21.14
CA GLY A 69 -21.31 20.50 20.37
C GLY A 69 -20.36 20.57 19.17
N VAL A 70 -19.58 21.65 19.07
CA VAL A 70 -18.67 21.88 17.92
C VAL A 70 -17.64 20.77 17.74
N TRP A 71 -17.20 20.13 18.82
CA TRP A 71 -16.25 19.01 18.73
C TRP A 71 -16.82 17.82 17.96
N ALA A 72 -18.13 17.58 18.04
CA ALA A 72 -18.78 16.51 17.28
C ALA A 72 -18.63 16.74 15.77
N ILE A 73 -18.83 18.00 15.34
CA ILE A 73 -18.72 18.42 13.93
C ILE A 73 -17.28 18.28 13.44
N ILE A 74 -16.30 18.68 14.26
CA ILE A 74 -14.88 18.54 13.91
C ILE A 74 -14.51 17.07 13.70
N VAL A 75 -14.92 16.17 14.61
CA VAL A 75 -14.63 14.74 14.46
C VAL A 75 -15.35 14.16 13.25
N ALA A 76 -16.60 14.55 12.97
CA ALA A 76 -17.32 14.13 11.77
C ALA A 76 -16.61 14.59 10.47
N ALA A 77 -16.04 15.80 10.46
CA ALA A 77 -15.26 16.30 9.33
C ALA A 77 -13.95 15.50 9.14
N VAL A 78 -13.27 15.15 10.24
CA VAL A 78 -12.08 14.27 10.19
C VAL A 78 -12.43 12.91 9.60
N PHE A 79 -13.55 12.29 10.00
CA PHE A 79 -14.00 11.02 9.42
C PHE A 79 -14.37 11.15 7.94
N THR A 80 -15.00 12.25 7.54
CA THR A 80 -15.33 12.50 6.13
C THR A 80 -14.07 12.62 5.29
N LEU A 81 -13.07 13.35 5.78
CA LEU A 81 -11.76 13.43 5.13
C LEU A 81 -11.11 12.04 5.04
N GLU A 82 -11.16 11.26 6.11
CA GLU A 82 -10.57 9.92 6.16
C GLU A 82 -11.21 8.96 5.16
N ILE A 83 -12.53 9.01 4.98
CA ILE A 83 -13.23 8.25 3.93
C ILE A 83 -12.68 8.65 2.56
N GLY A 84 -12.54 9.95 2.28
CA GLY A 84 -11.96 10.43 1.02
C GLY A 84 -10.53 9.95 0.80
N LEU A 85 -9.68 10.01 1.83
CA LEU A 85 -8.31 9.51 1.79
C LEU A 85 -8.24 7.99 1.57
N THR A 86 -9.13 7.22 2.20
CA THR A 86 -9.22 5.76 2.02
C THR A 86 -9.62 5.39 0.60
N LEU A 87 -10.62 6.08 0.04
CA LEU A 87 -11.04 5.88 -1.35
C LEU A 87 -9.94 6.26 -2.35
N TRP A 88 -9.23 7.37 -2.10
CA TRP A 88 -8.06 7.75 -2.88
C TRP A 88 -6.99 6.66 -2.84
N ASP A 89 -6.73 6.10 -1.66
CA ASP A 89 -5.74 5.05 -1.45
C ASP A 89 -6.01 3.82 -2.32
N PHE A 90 -7.26 3.36 -2.38
CA PHE A 90 -7.66 2.26 -3.26
C PHE A 90 -7.36 2.52 -4.74
N VAL A 91 -7.54 3.77 -5.20
CA VAL A 91 -7.24 4.14 -6.59
C VAL A 91 -5.73 4.15 -6.84
N VAL A 92 -4.94 4.64 -5.88
CA VAL A 92 -3.47 4.69 -6.00
C VAL A 92 -2.87 3.28 -5.95
N GLU A 93 -3.35 2.45 -5.04
CA GLU A 93 -2.84 1.10 -4.83
C GLU A 93 -3.10 0.18 -6.04
N ASP A 94 -4.31 0.22 -6.62
CA ASP A 94 -4.62 -0.59 -7.81
C ASP A 94 -3.85 -0.15 -9.06
N ARG A 95 -3.39 1.12 -9.09
CA ARG A 95 -2.47 1.61 -10.12
C ARG A 95 -1.01 1.21 -9.89
N SER A 96 -0.57 1.11 -8.63
CA SER A 96 0.84 0.87 -8.30
C SER A 96 1.23 -0.60 -8.34
N ARG A 97 0.33 -1.52 -7.95
CA ARG A 97 0.61 -2.96 -7.96
C ARG A 97 -0.66 -3.81 -8.09
N LYS A 98 -0.50 -5.05 -8.54
CA LYS A 98 -1.59 -6.03 -8.53
C LYS A 98 -1.77 -6.60 -7.12
N LEU A 99 -2.90 -6.29 -6.50
CA LEU A 99 -3.26 -6.84 -5.20
C LEU A 99 -3.58 -8.34 -5.29
N PRO A 100 -2.95 -9.20 -4.48
CA PRO A 100 -3.40 -10.57 -4.24
C PRO A 100 -4.87 -10.62 -3.87
N ALA A 101 -5.55 -11.72 -4.23
CA ALA A 101 -6.98 -11.88 -3.97
C ALA A 101 -7.32 -11.76 -2.46
N ILE A 102 -6.47 -12.30 -1.59
CA ILE A 102 -6.66 -12.26 -0.13
C ILE A 102 -6.56 -10.83 0.42
N GLU A 103 -5.59 -10.05 -0.06
CA GLU A 103 -5.41 -8.64 0.32
C GLU A 103 -6.63 -7.81 -0.10
N ARG A 104 -7.16 -8.06 -1.31
CA ARG A 104 -8.39 -7.41 -1.79
C ARG A 104 -9.62 -7.75 -0.94
N ILE A 105 -9.76 -9.01 -0.51
CA ILE A 105 -10.84 -9.42 0.38
C ILE A 105 -10.69 -8.72 1.74
N MET A 106 -9.47 -8.67 2.29
CA MET A 106 -9.19 -8.00 3.56
C MET A 106 -9.54 -6.51 3.50
N HIS A 107 -9.08 -5.79 2.47
CA HIS A 107 -9.43 -4.37 2.27
C HIS A 107 -10.93 -4.15 2.15
N THR A 108 -11.64 -5.05 1.45
CA THR A 108 -13.10 -4.98 1.32
C THR A 108 -13.80 -5.15 2.68
N VAL A 109 -13.38 -6.12 3.48
CA VAL A 109 -13.93 -6.37 4.82
C VAL A 109 -13.64 -5.19 5.76
N LEU A 110 -12.42 -4.63 5.73
CA LEU A 110 -12.05 -3.42 6.46
C LEU A 110 -12.94 -2.24 6.07
N ALA A 111 -13.18 -2.02 4.77
CA ALA A 111 -14.00 -0.92 4.29
C ALA A 111 -15.47 -1.06 4.72
N ILE A 112 -16.04 -2.28 4.66
CA ILE A 112 -17.41 -2.54 5.11
C ILE A 112 -17.54 -2.29 6.62
N ASN A 113 -16.62 -2.81 7.43
CA ASN A 113 -16.64 -2.63 8.88
C ASN A 113 -16.42 -1.16 9.28
N ALA A 114 -15.49 -0.46 8.62
CA ALA A 114 -15.27 0.98 8.80
C ALA A 114 -16.52 1.80 8.43
N GLY A 115 -17.17 1.49 7.29
CA GLY A 115 -18.40 2.16 6.88
C GLY A 115 -19.53 2.00 7.90
N ALA A 116 -19.71 0.79 8.44
CA ALA A 116 -20.67 0.54 9.50
C ALA A 116 -20.33 1.30 10.80
N PHE A 117 -19.05 1.34 11.18
CA PHE A 117 -18.57 2.14 12.30
C PHE A 117 -18.86 3.63 12.10
N PHE A 118 -18.49 4.21 10.95
CA PHE A 118 -18.71 5.62 10.65
C PHE A 118 -20.20 5.98 10.65
N ALA A 119 -21.08 5.10 10.16
CA ALA A 119 -22.51 5.32 10.21
C ALA A 119 -23.02 5.39 11.67
N LEU A 120 -22.71 4.39 12.49
CA LEU A 120 -23.19 4.36 13.88
C LEU A 120 -22.56 5.44 14.76
N TYR A 121 -21.25 5.65 14.65
CA TYR A 121 -20.58 6.72 15.40
C TYR A 121 -21.00 8.11 14.89
N GLY A 122 -21.26 8.26 13.60
CA GLY A 122 -21.82 9.48 13.01
C GLY A 122 -23.19 9.82 13.58
N LEU A 123 -24.08 8.83 13.75
CA LEU A 123 -25.36 9.02 14.46
C LEU A 123 -25.14 9.46 15.92
N GLN A 124 -24.15 8.90 16.60
CA GLN A 124 -23.79 9.32 17.95
C GLN A 124 -23.25 10.76 18.00
N LEU A 125 -22.44 11.15 17.02
CA LEU A 125 -21.92 12.53 16.88
C LEU A 125 -23.04 13.52 16.59
N LEU A 126 -24.05 13.16 15.79
CA LEU A 126 -25.23 13.99 15.57
C LEU A 126 -25.96 14.26 16.88
N GLN A 127 -26.19 13.22 17.70
CA GLN A 127 -26.79 13.41 19.04
C GLN A 127 -25.94 14.30 19.94
N TRP A 128 -24.61 14.13 19.95
CA TRP A 128 -23.73 14.96 20.76
C TRP A 128 -23.57 16.39 20.23
N SER A 129 -23.83 16.63 18.94
CA SER A 129 -23.76 17.97 18.35
C SER A 129 -24.84 18.93 18.88
N GLU A 130 -25.95 18.39 19.39
CA GLU A 130 -27.03 19.17 20.01
C GLU A 130 -26.72 19.58 21.46
N LEU A 131 -25.69 18.99 22.08
CA LEU A 131 -25.27 19.30 23.44
C LEU A 131 -24.34 20.54 23.48
N PRO A 132 -24.21 21.21 24.64
CA PRO A 132 -23.25 22.28 24.81
C PRO A 132 -21.83 21.84 24.44
N THR A 133 -21.05 22.75 23.85
CA THR A 133 -19.70 22.41 23.37
C THR A 133 -18.80 22.02 24.55
N GLY A 134 -18.24 20.82 24.49
CA GLY A 134 -17.39 20.29 25.55
C GLY A 134 -16.72 18.97 25.16
N LEU A 135 -15.58 18.71 25.80
CA LEU A 135 -14.93 17.40 25.79
C LEU A 135 -15.22 16.78 27.15
N VAL A 136 -16.14 15.81 27.18
CA VAL A 136 -16.61 15.20 28.43
C VAL A 136 -16.00 13.82 28.57
N ALA A 137 -15.40 13.53 29.73
CA ALA A 137 -14.84 12.21 29.99
C ALA A 137 -15.94 11.15 30.00
N ILE A 138 -15.69 10.02 29.34
CA ILE A 138 -16.59 8.86 29.32
C ILE A 138 -15.84 7.61 29.78
N ASP A 139 -16.56 6.69 30.41
CA ASP A 139 -16.04 5.38 30.78
C ASP A 139 -16.68 4.29 29.92
N LEU A 140 -15.89 3.71 29.02
CA LEU A 140 -16.28 2.59 28.16
C LEU A 140 -15.91 1.22 28.78
N GLY A 141 -15.46 1.20 30.04
CA GLY A 141 -14.96 0.03 30.75
C GLY A 141 -13.77 -0.61 30.03
N TRP A 142 -13.76 -1.93 29.95
CA TRP A 142 -12.69 -2.70 29.28
C TRP A 142 -12.51 -2.32 27.81
N ARG A 143 -13.55 -1.83 27.13
CA ARG A 143 -13.47 -1.44 25.72
C ARG A 143 -12.61 -0.20 25.54
N GLY A 144 -12.73 0.79 26.42
CA GLY A 144 -11.89 2.00 26.39
C GLY A 144 -10.41 1.67 26.62
N TRP A 145 -10.12 0.76 27.55
CA TRP A 145 -8.75 0.28 27.79
C TRP A 145 -8.18 -0.50 26.59
N LEU A 146 -8.99 -1.33 25.94
CA LEU A 146 -8.56 -2.04 24.74
C LEU A 146 -8.32 -1.08 23.55
N LEU A 147 -9.17 -0.05 23.36
CA LEU A 147 -8.92 1.01 22.39
C LEU A 147 -7.66 1.81 22.71
N THR A 148 -7.36 2.03 23.99
CA THR A 148 -6.09 2.67 24.43
C THR A 148 -4.89 1.80 24.07
N LEU A 149 -4.98 0.48 24.24
CA LEU A 149 -3.94 -0.44 23.80
C LEU A 149 -3.73 -0.37 22.28
N PHE A 150 -4.82 -0.33 21.50
CA PHE A 150 -4.74 -0.13 20.04
C PHE A 150 -4.12 1.21 19.68
N ALA A 151 -4.47 2.30 20.39
CA ALA A 151 -3.87 3.62 20.20
C ALA A 151 -2.34 3.58 20.37
N VAL A 152 -1.85 2.91 21.41
CA VAL A 152 -0.42 2.74 21.65
C VAL A 152 0.22 1.90 20.54
N GLY A 153 -0.38 0.77 20.18
CA GLY A 153 0.13 -0.13 19.15
C GLY A 153 0.25 0.53 17.78
N VAL A 154 -0.82 1.19 17.32
CA VAL A 154 -0.84 1.88 16.01
C VAL A 154 0.12 3.07 15.99
N THR A 155 0.23 3.82 17.09
CA THR A 155 1.20 4.93 17.19
C THR A 155 2.63 4.41 17.16
N ALA A 156 2.93 3.31 17.87
CA ALA A 156 4.24 2.69 17.85
C ALA A 156 4.63 2.20 16.44
N SER A 157 3.67 1.59 15.73
CA SER A 157 3.85 1.22 14.32
C SER A 157 4.13 2.44 13.44
N GLY A 158 3.35 3.52 13.60
CA GLY A 158 3.56 4.76 12.85
C GLY A 158 4.91 5.42 13.10
N ILE A 159 5.37 5.46 14.35
CA ILE A 159 6.71 5.96 14.71
C ILE A 159 7.79 5.11 14.05
N ARG A 160 7.65 3.78 14.07
CA ARG A 160 8.59 2.87 13.41
C ARG A 160 8.69 3.17 11.91
N ASP A 161 7.56 3.35 11.24
CA ASP A 161 7.52 3.61 9.80
C ASP A 161 8.11 5.00 9.46
N ALA A 162 7.89 5.99 10.33
CA ALA A 162 8.56 7.29 10.23
C ALA A 162 10.09 7.15 10.36
N LEU A 163 10.57 6.37 11.33
CA LEU A 163 12.01 6.11 11.52
C LEU A 163 12.63 5.39 10.32
N ALA A 164 11.93 4.40 9.74
CA ALA A 164 12.35 3.74 8.52
C ALA A 164 12.45 4.71 7.34
N THR A 165 11.45 5.58 7.18
CA THR A 165 11.47 6.65 6.15
C THR A 165 12.66 7.59 6.32
N LEU A 166 12.96 8.02 7.55
CA LEU A 166 14.11 8.89 7.83
C LEU A 166 15.45 8.21 7.57
N ARG A 167 15.56 6.90 7.85
CA ARG A 167 16.76 6.11 7.52
C ARG A 167 16.97 6.03 6.00
N MET A 168 15.91 5.77 5.24
CA MET A 168 15.96 5.76 3.77
C MET A 168 16.33 7.12 3.18
N GLN A 169 15.85 8.22 3.77
CA GLN A 169 16.24 9.58 3.38
C GLN A 169 17.75 9.81 3.51
N ARG A 170 18.34 9.36 4.63
CA ARG A 170 19.77 9.53 4.88
C ARG A 170 20.66 8.70 3.97
N GLN A 171 20.18 7.53 3.54
CA GLN A 171 20.94 6.65 2.65
C GLN A 171 20.91 7.08 1.17
N GLY A 172 20.04 8.02 0.80
CA GLY A 172 19.84 8.41 -0.59
C GLY A 172 19.21 7.29 -1.43
N LEU A 173 18.83 7.61 -2.67
CA LEU A 173 18.52 6.57 -3.65
C LEU A 173 19.85 5.95 -4.10
N PRO A 174 19.94 4.61 -4.25
CA PRO A 174 21.10 4.02 -4.90
C PRO A 174 21.28 4.65 -6.28
N ALA A 175 22.51 5.05 -6.60
CA ALA A 175 22.81 5.61 -7.90
C ALA A 175 22.42 4.61 -9.00
N ASN A 176 21.75 5.10 -10.05
CA ASN A 176 21.43 4.27 -11.20
C ASN A 176 22.76 3.81 -11.84
N PRO A 177 23.06 2.49 -11.88
CA PRO A 177 24.34 1.99 -12.35
C PRO A 177 24.56 2.25 -13.85
N PHE A 178 23.52 2.59 -14.59
CA PHE A 178 23.58 2.90 -16.02
C PHE A 178 23.65 4.41 -16.31
N ALA A 179 23.47 5.27 -15.29
CA ALA A 179 23.53 6.72 -15.46
C ALA A 179 24.95 7.22 -15.73
N GLY A 180 25.08 8.26 -16.55
CA GLY A 180 26.37 8.89 -16.89
C GLY A 180 27.18 8.14 -17.97
N GLY A 181 26.70 7.00 -18.46
CA GLY A 181 27.27 6.30 -19.61
C GLY A 181 26.89 6.93 -20.95
N ALA A 182 27.57 6.52 -22.02
CA ALA A 182 27.18 6.88 -23.38
C ALA A 182 25.81 6.26 -23.72
N TYR A 183 25.02 6.95 -24.53
CA TYR A 183 23.73 6.47 -25.03
C TYR A 183 23.85 5.08 -25.69
N LYS A 184 22.82 4.25 -25.52
CA LYS A 184 22.76 2.87 -26.02
C LYS A 184 21.35 2.53 -26.50
N GLN A 185 21.26 1.75 -27.57
CA GLN A 185 20.07 1.02 -27.98
C GLN A 185 20.13 -0.41 -27.44
N VAL A 186 19.20 -0.78 -26.58
CA VAL A 186 19.21 -2.07 -25.88
C VAL A 186 18.01 -2.92 -26.29
N LEU A 187 18.25 -4.18 -26.64
CA LEU A 187 17.19 -5.18 -26.83
C LEU A 187 17.13 -6.09 -25.61
N VAL A 188 15.95 -6.20 -24.99
CA VAL A 188 15.73 -7.03 -23.79
C VAL A 188 14.68 -8.09 -24.09
N THR A 189 15.00 -9.36 -23.87
CA THR A 189 14.00 -10.44 -23.79
C THR A 189 13.66 -10.70 -22.32
N GLY A 190 12.44 -11.15 -22.03
CA GLY A 190 12.02 -11.35 -20.63
C GLY A 190 11.94 -10.05 -19.82
N GLY A 191 11.85 -8.89 -20.49
CA GLY A 191 11.81 -7.57 -19.86
C GLY A 191 10.62 -7.36 -18.91
N THR A 192 9.52 -8.11 -19.05
CA THR A 192 8.37 -8.05 -18.13
C THR A 192 8.48 -8.99 -16.93
N GLY A 193 9.64 -9.65 -16.75
CA GLY A 193 9.92 -10.54 -15.63
C GLY A 193 10.51 -9.80 -14.42
N PHE A 194 10.70 -10.52 -13.30
CA PHE A 194 11.14 -9.94 -12.02
C PHE A 194 12.41 -9.07 -12.13
N ILE A 195 13.46 -9.57 -12.79
CA ILE A 195 14.70 -8.80 -13.00
C ILE A 195 14.52 -7.82 -14.16
N GLY A 196 13.86 -8.25 -15.23
CA GLY A 196 13.71 -7.49 -16.46
C GLY A 196 13.02 -6.15 -16.24
N GLU A 197 11.98 -6.11 -15.41
CA GLU A 197 11.19 -4.90 -15.20
C GLU A 197 12.03 -3.79 -14.56
N THR A 198 12.78 -4.13 -13.51
CA THR A 198 13.70 -3.19 -12.84
C THR A 198 14.80 -2.73 -13.80
N LEU A 199 15.40 -3.67 -14.55
CA LEU A 199 16.47 -3.37 -15.49
C LEU A 199 16.02 -2.41 -16.60
N VAL A 200 14.87 -2.70 -17.23
CA VAL A 200 14.33 -1.87 -18.32
C VAL A 200 14.06 -0.45 -17.81
N ASN A 201 13.43 -0.30 -16.63
CA ASN A 201 13.19 1.02 -16.05
C ASN A 201 14.49 1.77 -15.75
N GLN A 202 15.51 1.13 -15.15
CA GLN A 202 16.79 1.79 -14.89
C GLN A 202 17.51 2.20 -16.18
N LEU A 203 17.45 1.39 -17.24
CA LEU A 203 18.03 1.76 -18.54
C LEU A 203 17.32 2.97 -19.17
N LEU A 204 15.98 2.99 -19.12
CA LEU A 204 15.19 4.12 -19.61
C LEU A 204 15.45 5.39 -18.80
N ASP A 205 15.50 5.28 -17.47
CA ASP A 205 15.78 6.40 -16.56
C ASP A 205 17.21 6.95 -16.74
N ALA A 206 18.15 6.12 -17.20
CA ALA A 206 19.51 6.52 -17.58
C ALA A 206 19.59 7.18 -18.97
N GLY A 207 18.48 7.24 -19.72
CA GLY A 207 18.40 7.86 -21.04
C GLY A 207 18.70 6.93 -22.21
N HIS A 208 18.78 5.62 -22.01
CA HIS A 208 18.91 4.64 -23.09
C HIS A 208 17.56 4.36 -23.76
N THR A 209 17.59 3.94 -25.03
CA THR A 209 16.39 3.39 -25.67
C THR A 209 16.34 1.89 -25.48
N VAL A 210 15.17 1.38 -25.10
CA VAL A 210 14.96 -0.03 -24.84
C VAL A 210 13.85 -0.58 -25.72
N SER A 211 14.18 -1.64 -26.46
CA SER A 211 13.22 -2.50 -27.15
C SER A 211 13.01 -3.78 -26.34
N VAL A 212 11.75 -4.13 -26.06
CA VAL A 212 11.40 -5.30 -25.25
C VAL A 212 10.69 -6.34 -26.11
N LEU A 213 11.25 -7.55 -26.17
CA LEU A 213 10.59 -8.71 -26.76
C LEU A 213 9.64 -9.33 -25.72
N ALA A 214 8.33 -9.18 -25.93
CA ALA A 214 7.29 -9.60 -25.00
C ALA A 214 6.17 -10.38 -25.71
N ARG A 215 5.66 -11.42 -25.04
CA ARG A 215 4.53 -12.21 -25.54
C ARG A 215 3.25 -11.38 -25.73
N ASP A 216 3.08 -10.36 -24.89
CA ASP A 216 1.98 -9.40 -24.91
C ASP A 216 2.56 -7.96 -24.92
N PRO A 217 2.76 -7.38 -26.12
CA PRO A 217 3.39 -6.06 -26.26
C PRO A 217 2.56 -4.91 -25.68
N LEU A 218 1.23 -5.00 -25.72
CA LEU A 218 0.36 -3.94 -25.17
C LEU A 218 0.50 -3.88 -23.66
N ARG A 219 0.45 -5.03 -23.00
CA ARG A 219 0.68 -5.10 -21.56
C ARG A 219 2.09 -4.67 -21.17
N ALA A 220 3.09 -5.03 -21.97
CA ALA A 220 4.47 -4.59 -21.74
C ALA A 220 4.62 -3.07 -21.92
N ALA A 221 3.99 -2.49 -22.94
CA ALA A 221 4.01 -1.04 -23.15
C ALA A 221 3.35 -0.30 -21.98
N TYR A 222 2.23 -0.81 -21.47
CA TYR A 222 1.59 -0.26 -20.27
C TYR A 222 2.50 -0.35 -19.03
N LEU A 223 3.22 -1.46 -18.85
CA LEU A 223 4.16 -1.65 -17.73
C LEU A 223 5.31 -0.63 -17.72
N PHE A 224 5.70 -0.11 -18.88
CA PHE A 224 6.79 0.84 -19.03
C PHE A 224 6.33 2.25 -19.42
N ASP A 225 5.07 2.60 -19.17
CA ASP A 225 4.47 3.91 -19.47
C ASP A 225 4.67 4.36 -20.94
N GLY A 226 4.70 3.40 -21.87
CA GLY A 226 4.96 3.66 -23.29
C GLY A 226 6.39 4.10 -23.62
N ARG A 227 7.30 4.14 -22.64
CA ARG A 227 8.71 4.56 -22.82
C ARG A 227 9.56 3.52 -23.53
N ALA A 228 9.20 2.23 -23.42
CA ALA A 228 9.87 1.13 -24.12
C ALA A 228 9.13 0.73 -25.40
N ARG A 229 9.86 0.46 -26.48
CA ARG A 229 9.29 -0.15 -27.69
C ARG A 229 9.05 -1.64 -27.46
N CYS A 230 7.80 -2.06 -27.37
CA CYS A 230 7.48 -3.47 -27.12
C CYS A 230 7.10 -4.19 -28.43
N VAL A 231 7.74 -5.31 -28.72
CA VAL A 231 7.49 -6.14 -29.92
C VAL A 231 7.22 -7.60 -29.55
N ARG A 232 6.44 -8.28 -30.39
CA ARG A 232 6.06 -9.69 -30.15
C ARG A 232 7.06 -10.70 -30.71
N SER A 233 7.73 -10.35 -31.80
CA SER A 233 8.71 -11.19 -32.49
C SER A 233 9.84 -10.33 -33.05
N LEU A 234 10.98 -10.95 -33.30
CA LEU A 234 12.15 -10.30 -33.89
C LEU A 234 11.86 -9.80 -35.31
N ASP A 235 10.94 -10.42 -36.04
CA ASP A 235 10.54 -10.00 -37.40
C ASP A 235 9.87 -8.61 -37.44
N LYS A 236 9.49 -8.07 -36.29
CA LYS A 236 8.95 -6.70 -36.14
C LYS A 236 10.05 -5.65 -35.93
N LEU A 237 11.30 -6.08 -35.83
CA LEU A 237 12.46 -5.20 -35.83
C LEU A 237 12.92 -5.02 -37.29
N GLY A 238 13.25 -3.79 -37.68
CA GLY A 238 13.83 -3.53 -38.99
C GLY A 238 15.17 -4.25 -39.14
N HIS A 239 15.48 -4.75 -40.34
CA HIS A 239 16.75 -5.46 -40.59
C HIS A 239 17.97 -4.55 -40.41
N ASP A 240 17.79 -3.23 -40.57
CA ASP A 240 18.83 -2.23 -40.37
C ASP A 240 18.86 -1.66 -38.94
N GLU A 241 17.98 -2.14 -38.04
CA GLU A 241 18.01 -1.74 -36.64
C GLU A 241 19.26 -2.27 -35.96
N ARG A 242 19.97 -1.38 -35.26
CA ARG A 242 21.21 -1.70 -34.57
C ARG A 242 20.97 -1.63 -33.07
N PHE A 243 21.40 -2.67 -32.37
CA PHE A 243 21.43 -2.70 -30.91
C PHE A 243 22.88 -2.73 -30.47
N ASP A 244 23.23 -1.86 -29.52
CA ASP A 244 24.53 -1.85 -28.88
C ASP A 244 24.66 -3.01 -27.88
N VAL A 245 23.54 -3.39 -27.25
CA VAL A 245 23.49 -4.40 -26.20
C VAL A 245 22.23 -5.26 -26.38
N ILE A 246 22.38 -6.58 -26.21
CA ILE A 246 21.27 -7.52 -26.15
C ILE A 246 21.31 -8.22 -24.79
N ILE A 247 20.21 -8.18 -24.05
CA ILE A 247 20.07 -8.77 -22.72
C ILE A 247 18.98 -9.85 -22.78
N ASN A 248 19.37 -11.11 -22.58
CA ASN A 248 18.45 -12.24 -22.60
C ASN A 248 18.03 -12.62 -21.17
N LEU A 249 16.82 -12.26 -20.76
CA LEU A 249 16.22 -12.68 -19.49
C LEU A 249 14.99 -13.58 -19.71
N ALA A 250 14.77 -14.05 -20.93
CA ALA A 250 13.72 -15.02 -21.22
C ALA A 250 14.08 -16.36 -20.57
N GLY A 251 13.07 -17.00 -19.97
CA GLY A 251 13.23 -18.27 -19.26
C GLY A 251 12.04 -18.56 -18.37
N ALA A 252 12.08 -19.67 -17.64
CA ALA A 252 11.03 -20.02 -16.69
C ALA A 252 11.14 -19.18 -15.39
N PRO A 253 10.02 -18.73 -14.78
CA PRO A 253 10.05 -17.94 -13.55
C PRO A 253 10.75 -18.68 -12.40
N VAL A 254 11.77 -18.06 -11.82
CA VAL A 254 12.58 -18.64 -10.74
C VAL A 254 11.91 -18.44 -9.37
N ALA A 255 11.15 -17.35 -9.21
CA ALA A 255 10.36 -17.04 -8.02
C ALA A 255 9.04 -17.84 -8.01
N GLY A 256 8.67 -18.38 -6.85
CA GLY A 256 7.47 -19.21 -6.67
C GLY A 256 7.58 -20.17 -5.48
N PRO A 257 6.68 -21.17 -5.36
CA PRO A 257 6.73 -22.16 -4.29
C PRO A 257 8.05 -22.96 -4.29
N ARG A 258 8.32 -23.67 -3.18
CA ARG A 258 9.52 -24.51 -3.00
C ARG A 258 9.78 -25.36 -4.24
N TRP A 259 11.03 -25.39 -4.69
CA TRP A 259 11.40 -26.12 -5.90
C TRP A 259 11.33 -27.63 -5.65
N SER A 260 10.41 -28.29 -6.33
CA SER A 260 10.42 -29.74 -6.47
C SER A 260 11.47 -30.16 -7.50
N ALA A 261 11.89 -31.44 -7.47
CA ALA A 261 12.81 -31.99 -8.48
C ALA A 261 12.30 -31.76 -9.92
N ARG A 262 10.98 -31.86 -10.12
CA ARG A 262 10.33 -31.56 -11.41
C ARG A 262 10.47 -30.09 -11.81
N ARG A 263 10.30 -29.15 -10.87
CA ARG A 263 10.47 -27.73 -11.13
C ARG A 263 11.92 -27.40 -11.46
N GLN A 264 12.87 -27.99 -10.73
CA GLN A 264 14.30 -27.79 -10.98
C GLN A 264 14.71 -28.30 -12.38
N ALA A 265 14.23 -29.48 -12.79
CA ALA A 265 14.45 -29.99 -14.15
C ALA A 265 13.87 -29.06 -15.22
N GLN A 266 12.68 -28.47 -14.97
CA GLN A 266 12.08 -27.49 -15.87
C GLN A 266 12.91 -26.21 -15.97
N LEU A 267 13.45 -25.69 -14.87
CA LEU A 267 14.29 -24.49 -14.86
C LEU A 267 15.63 -24.71 -15.57
N LEU A 268 16.20 -25.92 -15.50
CA LEU A 268 17.43 -26.28 -16.21
C LEU A 268 17.24 -26.44 -17.72
N ALA A 269 16.02 -26.74 -18.16
CA ALA A 269 15.68 -26.95 -19.57
C ALA A 269 15.11 -25.71 -20.27
N SER A 270 15.00 -24.57 -19.56
CA SER A 270 14.34 -23.34 -20.03
C SER A 270 15.29 -22.26 -20.50
#